data_AF-A0A838H997-F1
#
_entry.id   AF-A0A838H997-F1
#
_cell.length_a   1.000
_cell.length_b   1.000
_cell.length_c   1.000
_cell.angle_alpha   90.00
_cell.angle_beta   90.00
_cell.angle_gamma   90.00
#
_symmetry.space_group_name_H-M   'P 1'
#
loop_
_entity.id
_entity.type
_entity.pdbx_description
1 polymer ?
#
loop_
_entity_poly.entity_id
_entity_poly.type
_entity_poly.pdbx_seq_one_letter_code
_entity_poly.pdbx_strand_id
1 'polypeptide(L)'
;MTNESYEAQGPVIRDRRRIDPETGQVREPRESAAPTPADPSLEPDTAGSPVPGPSDVEVTLAERTADLQRLQAEYINYKRRVDRDRQATRESTIASVLTSLLPVLDDIGRARDHDELTGGFKAVAESLERTVTALGLATFGEVGDEFDPRIHEALMHTYSDDVDGPVCQTVLQVGYRLGDRIVRPARVAVAEPAEVAEVPLDVADQPAATASDGGEAAEAVSAAYDESAAAREASATYAEADTGRDEVLTPDGNTSSNHVSNSDEINNDEINNDSQHS
;
A
#
# COMPACT_ATOMS: atom_id res chain seq x y z
N MET A 1 -31.28 78.35 29.45
CA MET A 1 -30.54 77.26 28.78
C MET A 1 -30.98 75.97 29.44
N THR A 2 -31.82 75.20 28.77
CA THR A 2 -32.36 73.91 29.21
C THR A 2 -31.27 72.86 29.12
N ASN A 3 -30.97 72.17 30.23
CA ASN A 3 -30.04 71.05 30.23
C ASN A 3 -30.86 69.75 30.29
N GLU A 4 -30.89 69.07 29.16
CA GLU A 4 -31.59 67.81 28.91
C GLU A 4 -30.65 66.67 29.32
N SER A 5 -30.94 66.06 30.47
CA SER A 5 -30.20 64.93 31.01
C SER A 5 -30.61 63.64 30.29
N TYR A 6 -29.75 63.18 29.37
CA TYR A 6 -29.85 61.85 28.77
C TYR A 6 -29.37 60.79 29.79
N GLU A 7 -30.30 59.97 30.30
CA GLU A 7 -29.94 58.72 30.97
C GLU A 7 -29.40 57.73 29.94
N ALA A 8 -28.13 57.36 30.08
CA ALA A 8 -27.51 56.33 29.25
C ALA A 8 -28.06 54.96 29.63
N GLN A 9 -29.09 54.50 28.91
CA GLN A 9 -29.63 53.16 29.06
C GLN A 9 -28.65 52.16 28.42
N GLY A 10 -27.91 51.45 29.28
CA GLY A 10 -26.95 50.43 28.88
C GLY A 10 -27.58 49.25 28.11
N PRO A 11 -26.75 48.42 27.45
CA PRO A 11 -27.22 47.34 26.59
C PRO A 11 -28.02 46.28 27.36
N VAL A 12 -29.22 45.98 26.88
CA VAL A 12 -30.11 44.96 27.45
C VAL A 12 -29.69 43.57 26.93
N ILE A 13 -28.99 42.81 27.77
CA ILE A 13 -28.59 41.42 27.49
C ILE A 13 -29.77 40.50 27.85
N ARG A 14 -30.43 39.92 26.83
CA ARG A 14 -31.48 38.91 27.02
C ARG A 14 -30.86 37.51 26.94
N ASP A 15 -30.50 36.96 28.09
CA ASP A 15 -30.04 35.56 28.19
C ASP A 15 -31.23 34.59 27.99
N ARG A 16 -31.04 33.55 27.18
CA ARG A 16 -32.03 32.50 26.87
C ARG A 16 -31.85 31.24 27.73
N ARG A 17 -30.91 31.22 28.67
CA ARG A 17 -30.71 30.09 29.58
C ARG A 17 -31.90 29.96 30.54
N ARG A 18 -32.41 28.73 30.73
CA ARG A 18 -33.52 28.37 31.65
C ARG A 18 -33.14 28.45 33.15
N ILE A 19 -32.23 29.34 33.49
CA ILE A 19 -31.64 29.45 34.82
C ILE A 19 -31.90 30.88 35.30
N ASP A 20 -32.53 31.00 36.46
CA ASP A 20 -32.86 32.28 37.06
C ASP A 20 -31.58 32.98 37.57
N PRO A 21 -31.29 34.23 37.17
CA PRO A 21 -29.98 34.85 37.41
C PRO A 21 -29.70 35.21 38.88
N GLU A 22 -30.69 35.25 39.77
CA GLU A 22 -30.47 35.53 41.20
C GLU A 22 -30.40 34.27 42.07
N THR A 23 -30.97 33.15 41.62
CA THR A 23 -31.15 31.95 42.44
C THR A 23 -30.55 30.68 41.87
N GLY A 24 -30.09 30.68 40.61
CA GLY A 24 -29.32 29.58 40.01
C GLY A 24 -30.09 28.27 39.81
N GLN A 25 -31.40 28.24 40.01
CA GLN A 25 -32.23 27.04 39.86
C GLN A 25 -32.87 26.95 38.46
N VAL A 26 -33.06 25.71 37.99
CA VAL A 26 -33.72 25.40 36.70
C VAL A 26 -35.24 25.49 36.88
N ARG A 27 -35.92 26.30 36.07
CA ARG A 27 -37.39 26.37 36.09
C ARG A 27 -38.01 25.09 35.54
N GLU A 28 -38.67 24.31 36.39
CA GLU A 28 -39.57 23.24 35.95
C GLU A 28 -40.91 23.82 35.48
N PRO A 29 -41.49 23.34 34.35
CA PRO A 29 -42.81 23.78 33.91
C PRO A 29 -43.87 23.20 34.85
N ARG A 30 -44.70 24.07 35.42
CA ARG A 30 -45.89 23.66 36.17
C ARG A 30 -46.86 22.96 35.22
N GLU A 31 -47.01 21.66 35.45
CA GLU A 31 -48.01 20.78 34.87
C GLU A 31 -49.42 21.34 35.14
N SER A 32 -50.14 21.66 34.06
CA SER A 32 -51.55 22.08 34.10
C SER A 32 -52.40 21.00 33.46
N ALA A 33 -53.10 20.27 34.33
CA ALA A 33 -54.40 19.60 34.17
C ALA A 33 -54.83 19.08 32.77
N ALA A 34 -55.05 17.77 32.70
CA ALA A 34 -55.80 17.07 31.66
C ALA A 34 -57.35 17.16 31.92
N PRO A 35 -58.23 16.52 31.12
CA PRO A 35 -59.09 17.19 30.12
C PRO A 35 -60.62 17.00 30.37
N THR A 36 -61.46 17.74 29.67
CA THR A 36 -62.92 17.50 29.56
C THR A 36 -63.29 17.18 28.10
N PRO A 37 -64.14 16.17 27.81
CA PRO A 37 -64.32 15.65 26.47
C PRO A 37 -65.48 16.28 25.66
N ALA A 38 -65.30 16.21 24.34
CA ALA A 38 -66.28 16.11 23.25
C ALA A 38 -67.17 17.33 22.88
N ASP A 39 -66.89 17.86 21.69
CA ASP A 39 -67.91 18.07 20.64
C ASP A 39 -67.28 17.78 19.25
N PRO A 40 -67.77 16.81 18.45
CA PRO A 40 -67.23 16.48 17.14
C PRO A 40 -68.12 17.06 16.05
N SER A 41 -67.84 18.28 15.61
CA SER A 41 -68.34 18.80 14.33
C SER A 41 -67.53 20.01 13.94
N LEU A 42 -66.54 19.81 13.08
CA LEU A 42 -66.06 20.76 12.07
C LEU A 42 -65.13 19.97 11.13
N GLU A 43 -65.45 20.04 9.84
CA GLU A 43 -64.83 19.29 8.76
C GLU A 43 -63.34 19.61 8.56
N PRO A 44 -62.56 18.70 7.94
CA PRO A 44 -61.13 18.93 7.70
C PRO A 44 -60.97 19.80 6.46
N ASP A 45 -61.03 21.11 6.62
CA ASP A 45 -60.49 22.04 5.62
C ASP A 45 -59.14 22.57 6.12
N THR A 46 -58.15 21.68 6.17
CA THR A 46 -56.74 22.09 6.22
C THR A 46 -56.23 22.15 4.80
N ALA A 47 -56.70 23.20 4.10
CA ALA A 47 -55.93 23.85 3.06
C ALA A 47 -54.47 23.90 3.50
N GLY A 48 -53.59 23.29 2.69
CA GLY A 48 -52.16 23.29 2.91
C GLY A 48 -51.69 24.72 3.15
N SER A 49 -51.34 25.02 4.40
CA SER A 49 -50.58 26.22 4.69
C SER A 49 -49.32 26.15 3.83
N PRO A 50 -49.02 27.14 2.99
CA PRO A 50 -47.76 27.17 2.28
C PRO A 50 -46.70 27.15 3.36
N VAL A 51 -45.86 26.11 3.40
CA VAL A 51 -44.64 26.14 4.19
C VAL A 51 -43.93 27.42 3.75
N PRO A 52 -43.75 28.43 4.62
CA PRO A 52 -43.01 29.62 4.23
C PRO A 52 -41.63 29.11 3.80
N GLY A 53 -41.26 29.41 2.55
CA GLY A 53 -39.96 29.03 2.01
C GLY A 53 -38.85 29.53 2.93
N PRO A 54 -37.67 28.89 2.92
CA PRO A 54 -36.58 29.28 3.78
C PRO A 54 -36.29 30.77 3.58
N SER A 55 -36.17 31.50 4.68
CA SER A 55 -35.80 32.91 4.63
C SER A 55 -34.38 33.05 4.06
N ASP A 56 -34.05 34.19 3.44
CA ASP A 56 -32.71 34.44 2.88
C ASP A 56 -31.58 34.20 3.90
N VAL A 57 -31.87 34.42 5.19
CA VAL A 57 -30.95 34.16 6.30
C VAL A 57 -30.70 32.67 6.50
N GLU A 58 -31.72 31.82 6.37
CA GLU A 58 -31.58 30.36 6.49
C GLU A 58 -30.82 29.76 5.31
N VAL A 59 -31.05 30.28 4.10
CA VAL A 59 -30.30 29.87 2.90
C VAL A 59 -28.82 30.20 3.05
N THR A 60 -28.49 31.46 3.39
CA THR A 60 -27.09 31.88 3.58
C THR A 60 -26.40 31.18 4.74
N LEU A 61 -27.13 30.84 5.81
CA LEU A 61 -26.60 30.01 6.89
C LEU A 61 -26.30 28.60 6.38
N ALA A 62 -27.23 27.97 5.66
CA ALA A 62 -27.05 26.63 5.10
C ALA A 62 -25.84 26.58 4.16
N GLU A 63 -25.72 27.53 3.23
CA GLU A 63 -24.58 27.68 2.32
C GLU A 63 -23.26 27.79 3.08
N ARG A 64 -23.17 28.70 4.05
CA ARG A 64 -21.95 28.86 4.86
C ARG A 64 -21.64 27.62 5.68
N THR A 65 -22.64 26.93 6.22
CA THR A 65 -22.40 25.67 6.94
C THR A 65 -21.90 24.57 6.01
N ALA A 66 -22.42 24.47 4.80
CA ALA A 66 -21.96 23.52 3.79
C ALA A 66 -20.51 23.84 3.36
N ASP A 67 -20.18 25.12 3.14
CA ASP A 67 -18.82 25.56 2.83
C ASP A 67 -17.84 25.22 3.96
N LEU A 68 -18.22 25.47 5.22
CA LEU A 68 -17.40 25.12 6.37
C LEU A 68 -17.19 23.61 6.51
N GLN A 69 -18.25 22.80 6.29
CA GLN A 69 -18.14 21.34 6.31
C GLN A 69 -17.21 20.84 5.20
N ARG A 70 -17.30 21.42 4.00
CA ARG A 70 -16.42 21.10 2.87
C ARG A 70 -14.97 21.46 3.19
N LEU A 71 -14.71 22.68 3.67
CA LEU A 71 -13.36 23.11 4.07
C LEU A 71 -12.79 22.25 5.19
N GLN A 72 -13.62 21.83 6.15
CA GLN A 72 -13.23 20.93 7.21
C GLN A 72 -12.82 19.55 6.65
N ALA A 73 -13.59 19.00 5.72
CA ALA A 73 -13.26 17.74 5.06
C ALA A 73 -11.97 17.85 4.24
N GLU A 74 -11.80 18.93 3.46
CA GLU A 74 -10.58 19.22 2.71
C GLU A 74 -9.35 19.33 3.64
N TYR A 75 -9.50 20.01 4.78
CA TYR A 75 -8.44 20.14 5.78
C TYR A 75 -8.06 18.79 6.41
N ILE A 76 -9.03 17.96 6.78
CA ILE A 76 -8.78 16.62 7.33
C ILE A 76 -8.02 15.76 6.31
N ASN A 77 -8.45 15.80 5.04
CA ASN A 77 -7.78 15.06 3.96
C ASN A 77 -6.36 15.58 3.71
N TYR A 78 -6.18 16.91 3.69
CA TYR A 78 -4.87 17.53 3.56
C TYR A 78 -3.93 17.11 4.71
N LYS A 79 -4.40 17.20 5.96
CA LYS A 79 -3.61 16.81 7.14
C LYS A 79 -3.18 15.35 7.05
N ARG A 80 -4.11 14.43 6.75
CA ARG A 80 -3.79 13.00 6.55
C ARG A 80 -2.76 12.77 5.46
N ARG A 81 -2.84 13.53 4.36
CA ARG A 81 -1.86 13.46 3.27
C ARG A 81 -0.49 13.95 3.73
N VAL A 82 -0.40 15.12 4.34
CA VAL A 82 0.85 15.70 4.82
C VAL A 82 1.53 14.80 5.86
N ASP A 83 0.76 14.20 6.78
CA ASP A 83 1.32 13.32 7.80
C ASP A 83 1.92 12.04 7.18
N ARG A 84 1.25 11.45 6.18
CA ARG A 84 1.81 10.34 5.39
C ARG A 84 3.05 10.74 4.60
N ASP A 85 3.02 11.88 3.92
CA ASP A 85 4.14 12.34 3.08
C ASP A 85 5.38 12.64 3.96
N ARG A 86 5.17 13.20 5.15
CA ARG A 86 6.24 13.40 6.14
C ARG A 86 6.85 12.09 6.61
N GLN A 87 6.03 11.08 6.89
CA GLN A 87 6.51 9.76 7.28
C GLN A 87 7.31 9.10 6.14
N ALA A 88 6.77 9.11 4.92
CA ALA A 88 7.45 8.56 3.75
C ALA A 88 8.77 9.29 3.45
N THR A 89 8.81 10.61 3.61
CA THR A 89 10.04 11.40 3.45
C THR A 89 11.07 11.05 4.51
N ARG A 90 10.65 10.86 5.77
CA ARG A 90 11.53 10.46 6.86
C ARG A 90 12.14 9.09 6.60
N GLU A 91 11.31 8.10 6.25
CA GLU A 91 11.75 6.76 5.90
C GLU A 91 12.70 6.76 4.70
N SER A 92 12.39 7.52 3.66
CA SER A 92 13.27 7.63 2.47
C SER A 92 14.60 8.30 2.78
N THR A 93 14.61 9.29 3.68
CA THR A 93 15.84 9.95 4.12
C THR A 93 16.72 8.99 4.92
N ILE A 94 16.13 8.23 5.85
CA ILE A 94 16.84 7.21 6.63
C ILE A 94 17.37 6.12 5.69
N ALA A 95 16.55 5.64 4.76
CA ALA A 95 16.95 4.65 3.76
C ALA A 95 18.17 5.13 2.96
N SER A 96 18.15 6.38 2.45
CA SER A 96 19.26 6.94 1.68
C SER A 96 20.57 6.98 2.45
N VAL A 97 20.53 7.29 3.76
CA VAL A 97 21.73 7.29 4.62
C VAL A 97 22.19 5.86 4.90
N LEU A 98 21.27 4.94 5.13
CA LEU A 98 21.63 3.53 5.35
C LEU A 98 22.22 2.90 4.08
N THR A 99 21.71 3.25 2.89
CA THR A 99 22.26 2.80 1.60
C THR A 99 23.75 3.13 1.45
N SER A 100 24.19 4.33 1.87
CA SER A 100 25.61 4.70 1.80
C SER A 100 26.47 4.00 2.85
N LEU A 101 25.88 3.48 3.92
CA LEU A 101 26.55 2.69 4.95
C LEU A 101 26.60 1.19 4.65
N LEU A 102 25.79 0.69 3.71
CA LEU A 102 25.75 -0.75 3.38
C LEU A 102 27.12 -1.33 2.99
N PRO A 103 27.98 -0.66 2.20
CA PRO A 103 29.30 -1.22 1.88
C PRO A 103 30.15 -1.48 3.13
N VAL A 104 30.04 -0.62 4.15
CA VAL A 104 30.76 -0.80 5.41
C VAL A 104 30.21 -1.99 6.21
N LEU A 105 28.88 -2.17 6.21
CA LEU A 105 28.26 -3.34 6.84
C LEU A 105 28.64 -4.63 6.10
N ASP A 106 28.76 -4.59 4.78
CA ASP A 106 29.21 -5.73 3.98
C ASP A 106 30.68 -6.08 4.28
N ASP A 107 31.54 -5.08 4.43
CA ASP A 107 32.95 -5.29 4.82
C ASP A 107 33.06 -5.89 6.23
N ILE A 108 32.20 -5.47 7.16
CA ILE A 108 32.11 -6.06 8.50
C ILE A 108 31.67 -7.53 8.41
N GLY A 109 30.66 -7.83 7.58
CA GLY A 109 30.22 -9.20 7.33
C GLY A 109 31.34 -10.08 6.77
N ARG A 110 32.03 -9.59 5.73
CA ARG A 110 33.19 -10.27 5.14
C ARG A 110 34.32 -10.49 6.15
N ALA A 111 34.63 -9.51 6.98
CA ALA A 111 35.62 -9.66 8.05
C ALA A 111 35.19 -10.68 9.11
N ARG A 112 33.88 -10.80 9.37
CA ARG A 112 33.32 -11.83 10.27
C ARG A 112 33.45 -13.23 9.66
N ASP A 113 33.14 -13.39 8.39
CA ASP A 113 33.21 -14.69 7.68
C ASP A 113 34.64 -15.23 7.58
N HIS A 114 35.65 -14.35 7.64
CA HIS A 114 37.07 -14.70 7.64
C HIS A 114 37.72 -14.71 9.03
N ASP A 115 36.94 -14.65 10.12
CA ASP A 115 37.43 -14.61 11.51
C ASP A 115 38.40 -13.45 11.83
N GLU A 116 38.36 -12.37 11.04
CA GLU A 116 39.21 -11.18 11.21
C GLU A 116 38.62 -10.19 12.24
N LEU A 117 37.34 -10.36 12.59
CA LEU A 117 36.61 -9.50 13.50
C LEU A 117 36.95 -9.79 14.97
N THR A 118 38.05 -9.21 15.48
CA THR A 118 38.56 -9.47 16.84
C THR A 118 38.69 -8.23 17.72
N GLY A 119 38.71 -8.44 19.04
CA GLY A 119 39.01 -7.40 20.04
C GLY A 119 38.09 -6.18 19.97
N GLY A 120 38.68 -4.98 20.00
CA GLY A 120 37.94 -3.72 19.99
C GLY A 120 37.16 -3.47 18.70
N PHE A 121 37.62 -4.02 17.57
CA PHE A 121 36.92 -3.85 16.29
C PHE A 121 35.58 -4.60 16.27
N LYS A 122 35.53 -5.81 16.86
CA LYS A 122 34.29 -6.56 17.07
C LYS A 122 33.25 -5.77 17.87
N ALA A 123 33.67 -5.13 18.96
CA ALA A 123 32.75 -4.33 19.79
C ALA A 123 32.18 -3.11 19.05
N VAL A 124 32.99 -2.48 18.19
CA VAL A 124 32.54 -1.35 17.34
C VAL A 124 31.57 -1.84 16.27
N ALA A 125 31.87 -2.95 15.59
CA ALA A 125 30.99 -3.57 14.60
C ALA A 125 29.62 -3.93 15.20
N GLU A 126 29.60 -4.61 16.35
CA GLU A 126 28.36 -4.96 17.06
C GLU A 126 27.59 -3.72 17.55
N SER A 127 28.29 -2.63 17.88
CA SER A 127 27.65 -1.36 18.23
C SER A 127 27.02 -0.68 17.01
N LEU A 128 27.70 -0.73 15.86
CA LEU A 128 27.18 -0.18 14.61
C LEU A 128 25.95 -0.97 14.15
N GLU A 129 26.04 -2.30 14.13
CA GLU A 129 24.93 -3.20 13.80
C GLU A 129 23.71 -2.93 14.69
N ARG A 130 23.89 -2.86 16.02
CA ARG A 130 22.80 -2.49 16.94
C ARG A 130 22.20 -1.13 16.64
N THR A 131 23.01 -0.16 16.23
CA THR A 131 22.53 1.20 15.90
C THR A 131 21.69 1.19 14.64
N VAL A 132 22.12 0.51 13.57
CA VAL A 132 21.34 0.44 12.33
C VAL A 132 20.08 -0.43 12.49
N THR A 133 20.13 -1.48 13.30
CA THR A 133 18.94 -2.29 13.65
C THR A 133 17.92 -1.46 14.45
N ALA A 134 18.38 -0.62 15.38
CA ALA A 134 17.50 0.29 16.12
C ALA A 134 16.84 1.35 15.22
N LEU A 135 17.46 1.69 14.08
CA LEU A 135 16.87 2.55 13.05
C LEU A 135 15.86 1.81 12.16
N GLY A 136 15.70 0.49 12.34
CA GLY A 136 14.74 -0.35 11.61
C GLY A 136 15.34 -1.15 10.45
N LEU A 137 16.67 -1.16 10.28
CA LEU A 137 17.33 -1.97 9.27
C LEU A 137 17.32 -3.46 9.68
N ALA A 138 16.83 -4.31 8.81
CA ALA A 138 16.85 -5.76 8.99
C ALA A 138 17.54 -6.44 7.80
N THR A 139 18.34 -7.46 8.10
CA THR A 139 18.96 -8.34 7.11
C THR A 139 18.00 -9.46 6.71
N PHE A 140 18.16 -9.99 5.50
CA PHE A 140 17.47 -11.18 5.02
C PHE A 140 18.28 -11.87 3.91
N GLY A 141 17.88 -13.08 3.54
CA GLY A 141 18.57 -13.92 2.56
C GLY A 141 19.65 -14.73 3.26
N GLU A 142 19.22 -15.76 3.97
CA GLU A 142 20.07 -16.79 4.57
C GLU A 142 20.15 -18.02 3.65
N VAL A 143 21.18 -18.84 3.85
CA VAL A 143 21.33 -20.08 3.09
C VAL A 143 20.20 -21.04 3.48
N GLY A 144 19.48 -21.55 2.49
CA GLY A 144 18.31 -22.41 2.67
C GLY A 144 16.97 -21.68 2.67
N ASP A 145 16.96 -20.34 2.62
CA ASP A 145 15.71 -19.58 2.45
C ASP A 145 15.02 -19.91 1.12
N GLU A 146 13.69 -19.92 1.12
CA GLU A 146 12.90 -20.02 -0.11
C GLU A 146 13.18 -18.81 -1.03
N PHE A 147 13.36 -19.08 -2.32
CA PHE A 147 13.66 -18.01 -3.26
C PHE A 147 12.40 -17.21 -3.62
N ASP A 148 12.36 -15.93 -3.21
CA ASP A 148 11.31 -14.98 -3.60
C ASP A 148 11.90 -13.88 -4.52
N PRO A 149 11.49 -13.81 -5.81
CA PRO A 149 11.95 -12.81 -6.77
C PRO A 149 11.71 -11.34 -6.36
N ARG A 150 10.82 -11.08 -5.40
CA ARG A 150 10.53 -9.72 -4.92
C ARG A 150 11.61 -9.17 -4.00
N ILE A 151 12.36 -10.06 -3.36
CA ILE A 151 13.38 -9.71 -2.35
C ILE A 151 14.77 -10.26 -2.70
N HIS A 152 14.85 -11.31 -3.52
CA HIS A 152 16.10 -11.96 -3.93
C HIS A 152 16.45 -11.64 -5.39
N GLU A 153 17.73 -11.38 -5.64
CA GLU A 153 18.35 -11.23 -6.95
C GLU A 153 19.18 -12.50 -7.24
N ALA A 154 18.68 -13.36 -8.12
CA ALA A 154 19.41 -14.56 -8.53
C ALA A 154 20.55 -14.19 -9.49
N LEU A 155 21.80 -14.46 -9.11
CA LEU A 155 22.97 -14.24 -9.96
C LEU A 155 23.47 -15.52 -10.63
N MET A 156 23.16 -16.67 -10.03
CA MET A 156 23.55 -17.99 -10.51
C MET A 156 22.39 -18.95 -10.32
N HIS A 157 22.19 -19.83 -11.29
CA HIS A 157 21.21 -20.92 -11.23
C HIS A 157 21.95 -22.24 -11.33
N THR A 158 21.60 -23.20 -10.50
CA THR A 158 22.16 -24.56 -10.50
C THR A 158 21.02 -25.56 -10.32
N TYR A 159 21.18 -26.75 -10.87
CA TYR A 159 20.23 -27.85 -10.65
C TYR A 159 20.75 -28.77 -9.55
N SER A 160 19.87 -29.19 -8.65
CA SER A 160 20.18 -30.12 -7.57
C SER A 160 18.97 -31.01 -7.27
N ASP A 161 19.20 -32.31 -7.14
CA ASP A 161 18.15 -33.26 -6.76
C ASP A 161 17.83 -33.20 -5.25
N ASP A 162 18.57 -32.39 -4.49
CA ASP A 162 18.44 -32.26 -3.02
C ASP A 162 17.38 -31.22 -2.60
N VAL A 163 16.72 -30.57 -3.55
CA VAL A 163 15.77 -29.47 -3.28
C VAL A 163 14.42 -29.71 -3.98
N ASP A 164 13.33 -29.51 -3.24
CA ASP A 164 11.96 -29.70 -3.75
C ASP A 164 11.43 -28.50 -4.56
N GLY A 165 12.18 -27.39 -4.57
CA GLY A 165 11.80 -26.13 -5.22
C GLY A 165 12.96 -25.12 -5.22
N PRO A 166 12.75 -23.92 -5.79
CA PRO A 166 13.79 -22.90 -5.89
C PRO A 166 14.19 -22.38 -4.49
N VAL A 167 15.42 -22.63 -4.09
CA VAL A 167 15.96 -22.22 -2.78
C VAL A 167 17.29 -21.50 -2.91
N CYS A 168 17.57 -20.60 -1.97
CA CYS A 168 18.83 -19.88 -1.85
C CYS A 168 19.95 -20.83 -1.40
N GLN A 169 20.67 -21.45 -2.34
CA GLN A 169 21.77 -22.38 -2.05
C GLN A 169 22.98 -21.67 -1.47
N THR A 170 23.29 -20.46 -1.94
CA THR A 170 24.41 -19.67 -1.44
C THR A 170 24.06 -18.19 -1.48
N VAL A 171 24.38 -17.49 -0.40
CA VAL A 171 24.18 -16.05 -0.30
C VAL A 171 25.51 -15.37 -0.61
N LEU A 172 25.56 -14.67 -1.75
CA LEU A 172 26.76 -13.95 -2.19
C LEU A 172 26.83 -12.55 -1.56
N GLN A 173 25.66 -11.95 -1.32
CA GLN A 173 25.55 -10.66 -0.66
C GLN A 173 24.21 -10.59 0.08
N VAL A 174 24.26 -10.29 1.38
CA VAL A 174 23.06 -10.19 2.22
C VAL A 174 22.13 -9.06 1.76
N GLY A 175 20.83 -9.31 1.86
CA GLY A 175 19.77 -8.33 1.58
C GLY A 175 19.49 -7.46 2.79
N TYR A 176 19.00 -6.24 2.54
CA TYR A 176 18.64 -5.28 3.58
C TYR A 176 17.28 -4.65 3.31
N ARG A 177 16.43 -4.60 4.34
CA ARG A 177 15.12 -3.94 4.34
C ARG A 177 14.98 -2.94 5.49
N LEU A 178 14.22 -1.88 5.27
CA LEU A 178 13.87 -0.87 6.26
C LEU A 178 12.34 -0.89 6.43
N GLY A 179 11.86 -1.48 7.53
CA GLY A 179 10.43 -1.78 7.67
C GLY A 179 9.96 -2.67 6.51
N ASP A 180 8.97 -2.19 5.75
CA ASP A 180 8.42 -2.91 4.59
C ASP A 180 9.15 -2.61 3.27
N ARG A 181 10.10 -1.65 3.27
CA ARG A 181 10.80 -1.24 2.06
C ARG A 181 12.11 -2.01 1.90
N ILE A 182 12.29 -2.65 0.74
CA ILE A 182 13.59 -3.23 0.36
C ILE A 182 14.58 -2.11 0.03
N VAL A 183 15.70 -2.08 0.74
CA VAL A 183 16.80 -1.12 0.50
C VAL A 183 17.77 -1.70 -0.52
N ARG A 184 18.05 -3.01 -0.40
CA ARG A 184 18.85 -3.77 -1.35
C ARG A 184 18.41 -5.24 -1.35
N PRO A 185 18.14 -5.86 -2.51
CA PRO A 185 17.82 -7.29 -2.57
C PRO A 185 19.03 -8.14 -2.13
N ALA A 186 18.78 -9.34 -1.63
CA ALA A 186 19.85 -10.30 -1.36
C ALA A 186 20.30 -10.93 -2.68
N ARG A 187 21.61 -10.99 -2.92
CA ARG A 187 22.15 -11.65 -4.11
C ARG A 187 22.48 -13.09 -3.78
N VAL A 188 21.85 -13.99 -4.49
CA VAL A 188 21.88 -15.42 -4.17
C VAL A 188 22.19 -16.26 -5.40
N ALA A 189 22.79 -17.41 -5.17
CA ALA A 189 22.77 -18.54 -6.09
C ALA A 189 21.56 -19.41 -5.74
N VAL A 190 20.72 -19.69 -6.73
CA VAL A 190 19.50 -20.47 -6.57
C VAL A 190 19.75 -21.89 -7.05
N ALA A 191 19.30 -22.86 -6.26
CA ALA A 191 19.19 -24.24 -6.68
C ALA A 191 17.74 -24.58 -6.99
N GLU A 192 17.51 -25.21 -8.13
CA GLU A 192 16.21 -25.74 -8.55
C GLU A 192 16.31 -27.26 -8.76
N PRO A 193 15.22 -28.01 -8.58
CA PRO A 193 15.20 -29.42 -8.93
C PRO A 193 15.59 -29.59 -10.40
N ALA A 194 16.44 -30.57 -10.70
CA ALA A 194 16.72 -30.92 -12.09
C ALA A 194 15.40 -31.37 -12.73
N GLU A 195 14.86 -30.57 -13.65
CA GLU A 195 13.74 -31.04 -14.46
C GLU A 195 14.19 -32.30 -15.20
N VAL A 196 13.55 -33.43 -14.87
CA VAL A 196 13.53 -34.57 -15.76
C VAL A 196 12.79 -34.08 -17.01
N ALA A 197 13.53 -33.57 -17.99
CA ALA A 197 12.99 -33.21 -19.28
C ALA A 197 12.31 -34.47 -19.84
N GLU A 198 10.98 -34.53 -19.74
CA GLU A 198 10.19 -35.51 -20.47
C GLU A 198 10.40 -35.20 -21.94
N VAL A 199 11.34 -35.93 -22.55
CA VAL A 199 11.52 -35.95 -24.00
C VAL A 199 10.17 -36.36 -24.59
N PRO A 200 9.52 -35.52 -25.42
CA PRO A 200 8.30 -35.94 -26.08
C PRO A 200 8.62 -37.17 -26.94
N LEU A 201 8.10 -38.33 -26.52
CA LEU A 201 8.15 -39.57 -27.30
C LEU A 201 7.18 -39.42 -28.47
N ASP A 202 7.58 -38.70 -29.51
CA ASP A 202 6.88 -38.74 -30.79
C ASP A 202 7.89 -38.76 -31.95
N VAL A 203 8.63 -39.87 -32.00
CA VAL A 203 9.26 -40.34 -33.24
C VAL A 203 8.99 -41.84 -33.37
N ALA A 204 7.74 -42.17 -33.68
CA ALA A 204 7.35 -43.52 -34.07
C ALA A 204 6.54 -43.47 -35.37
N ASP A 205 7.19 -43.12 -36.49
CA ASP A 205 6.89 -43.76 -37.78
C ASP A 205 7.98 -43.48 -38.82
N GLN A 206 9.00 -44.34 -38.90
CA GLN A 206 9.61 -44.68 -40.18
C GLN A 206 10.00 -46.17 -40.16
N PRO A 207 9.47 -47.00 -41.08
CA PRO A 207 9.82 -48.40 -41.15
C PRO A 207 11.23 -48.60 -41.70
N ALA A 208 11.91 -49.58 -41.12
CA ALA A 208 13.24 -50.04 -41.46
C ALA A 208 13.40 -50.37 -42.95
N ALA A 209 14.46 -49.83 -43.58
CA ALA A 209 15.06 -50.38 -44.78
C ALA A 209 16.44 -50.97 -44.41
N THR A 210 16.60 -52.24 -44.74
CA THR A 210 17.73 -53.12 -44.45
C THR A 210 18.91 -52.94 -45.43
N ALA A 211 20.05 -53.51 -45.01
CA ALA A 211 21.30 -53.82 -45.74
C ALA A 211 22.39 -52.73 -45.67
N SER A 212 23.68 -53.01 -45.52
CA SER A 212 24.46 -54.22 -45.23
C SER A 212 25.93 -53.77 -45.15
N ASP A 213 26.72 -54.49 -44.35
CA ASP A 213 28.16 -54.70 -44.53
C ASP A 213 29.17 -53.65 -44.01
N GLY A 214 30.06 -54.16 -43.15
CA GLY A 214 31.50 -53.92 -43.23
C GLY A 214 32.10 -52.60 -42.73
N GLY A 215 32.69 -52.64 -41.53
CA GLY A 215 34.06 -52.15 -41.36
C GLY A 215 34.30 -50.77 -40.75
N GLU A 216 35.23 -50.77 -39.81
CA GLU A 216 36.09 -49.68 -39.34
C GLU A 216 35.59 -48.71 -38.26
N ALA A 217 36.27 -48.88 -37.12
CA ALA A 217 36.38 -47.93 -36.04
C ALA A 217 37.25 -46.72 -36.44
N ALA A 218 37.08 -45.66 -35.65
CA ALA A 218 37.90 -44.45 -35.56
C ALA A 218 37.62 -43.33 -36.57
N GLU A 219 37.08 -42.23 -36.01
CA GLU A 219 37.23 -40.82 -36.40
C GLU A 219 35.89 -40.09 -36.51
N ALA A 220 35.33 -39.67 -35.37
CA ALA A 220 34.30 -38.63 -35.30
C ALA A 220 34.19 -38.08 -33.86
N VAL A 221 35.30 -37.66 -33.27
CA VAL A 221 35.33 -36.81 -32.06
C VAL A 221 36.01 -35.49 -32.42
N SER A 222 35.40 -34.70 -33.30
CA SER A 222 35.80 -33.31 -33.53
C SER A 222 34.77 -32.43 -34.28
N ALA A 223 33.49 -32.83 -34.37
CA ALA A 223 32.47 -32.08 -35.13
C ALA A 223 31.16 -31.89 -34.36
N ALA A 224 31.24 -31.53 -33.08
CA ALA A 224 30.08 -31.14 -32.26
C ALA A 224 30.33 -29.87 -31.42
N TYR A 225 31.32 -29.05 -31.81
CA TYR A 225 31.67 -27.79 -31.14
C TYR A 225 31.51 -26.55 -32.03
N ASP A 226 30.75 -26.61 -33.13
CA ASP A 226 30.64 -25.47 -34.06
C ASP A 226 29.20 -25.10 -34.47
N GLU A 227 28.21 -25.35 -33.60
CA GLU A 227 26.82 -24.87 -33.80
C GLU A 227 26.21 -24.24 -32.52
N SER A 228 26.99 -23.42 -31.81
CA SER A 228 26.43 -22.47 -30.81
C SER A 228 27.04 -21.06 -30.87
N ALA A 229 27.89 -20.81 -31.88
CA ALA A 229 28.49 -19.50 -32.13
C ALA A 229 27.63 -18.57 -33.02
N ALA A 230 26.57 -19.08 -33.67
CA ALA A 230 25.75 -18.29 -34.61
C ALA A 230 24.47 -17.66 -34.01
N ALA A 231 24.25 -17.75 -32.70
CA ALA A 231 23.05 -17.19 -32.04
C ALA A 231 23.35 -16.06 -31.04
N ARG A 232 24.55 -15.47 -31.07
CA ARG A 232 24.94 -14.34 -30.20
C ARG A 232 25.08 -12.98 -30.91
N GLU A 233 24.53 -12.82 -32.10
CA GLU A 233 24.65 -11.57 -32.87
C GLU A 233 23.30 -10.94 -33.27
N ALA A 234 22.28 -10.98 -32.40
CA ALA A 234 20.99 -10.33 -32.68
C ALA A 234 20.24 -9.75 -31.47
N SER A 235 20.91 -9.24 -30.42
CA SER A 235 20.20 -8.47 -29.39
C SER A 235 21.03 -7.37 -28.73
N ALA A 236 21.84 -6.66 -29.51
CA ALA A 236 22.37 -5.37 -29.11
C ALA A 236 21.99 -4.33 -30.17
N THR A 237 21.56 -3.16 -29.71
CA THR A 237 21.23 -1.92 -30.44
C THR A 237 19.82 -1.80 -31.02
N TYR A 238 18.90 -1.28 -30.20
CA TYR A 238 18.15 -0.08 -30.59
C TYR A 238 17.93 0.79 -29.35
N ALA A 239 18.72 1.86 -29.30
CA ALA A 239 18.64 2.96 -28.35
C ALA A 239 17.63 4.00 -28.85
N GLU A 240 16.89 4.55 -27.89
CA GLU A 240 16.48 5.95 -27.71
C GLU A 240 16.19 6.86 -28.91
N ALA A 241 14.99 7.46 -28.81
CA ALA A 241 14.60 8.82 -29.18
C ALA A 241 14.48 9.19 -30.67
N ASP A 242 13.27 9.52 -31.12
CA ASP A 242 12.97 10.89 -31.55
C ASP A 242 11.46 11.19 -31.65
N THR A 243 11.17 12.45 -31.39
CA THR A 243 9.98 13.29 -31.36
C THR A 243 8.84 13.08 -32.37
N GLY A 244 7.62 13.45 -31.94
CA GLY A 244 6.53 13.84 -32.85
C GLY A 244 5.13 13.43 -32.40
N ARG A 245 4.48 14.26 -31.58
CA ARG A 245 3.01 14.25 -31.42
C ARG A 245 2.40 14.74 -32.72
N ASP A 246 1.63 13.89 -33.40
CA ASP A 246 0.62 14.33 -34.36
C ASP A 246 -0.75 13.91 -33.80
N GLU A 247 -1.52 14.91 -33.38
CA GLU A 247 -2.94 14.77 -33.07
C GLU A 247 -3.70 14.53 -34.38
N VAL A 248 -4.36 13.37 -34.50
CA VAL A 248 -5.43 13.19 -35.49
C VAL A 248 -6.71 12.77 -34.77
N LEU A 249 -7.58 13.75 -34.69
CA LEU A 249 -9.00 13.75 -34.35
C LEU A 249 -9.72 12.53 -34.97
N THR A 250 -10.35 11.69 -34.14
CA THR A 250 -11.40 10.76 -34.62
C THR A 250 -12.76 11.42 -34.44
N PRO A 251 -13.61 11.45 -35.48
CA PRO A 251 -14.96 11.97 -35.40
C PRO A 251 -15.86 10.81 -34.96
N ASP A 252 -16.13 10.70 -33.67
CA ASP A 252 -17.41 10.24 -33.13
C ASP A 252 -17.31 10.27 -31.60
N GLY A 253 -17.86 11.35 -31.03
CA GLY A 253 -17.93 11.54 -29.60
C GLY A 253 -18.89 10.53 -28.96
N ASN A 254 -18.33 9.50 -28.32
CA ASN A 254 -19.00 8.82 -27.23
C ASN A 254 -17.99 8.20 -26.25
N THR A 255 -17.83 8.82 -25.08
CA THR A 255 -17.10 8.24 -23.95
C THR A 255 -18.06 7.39 -23.13
N SER A 256 -18.12 6.09 -23.42
CA SER A 256 -18.73 5.12 -22.50
C SER A 256 -17.75 4.84 -21.36
N SER A 257 -18.08 5.40 -20.20
CA SER A 257 -17.47 5.11 -18.91
C SER A 257 -17.80 3.68 -18.49
N ASN A 258 -16.80 2.80 -18.38
CA ASN A 258 -16.96 1.51 -17.71
C ASN A 258 -17.02 1.73 -16.20
N HIS A 259 -18.23 1.98 -15.72
CA HIS A 259 -18.61 1.88 -14.32
C HIS A 259 -18.95 0.41 -14.02
N VAL A 260 -18.02 -0.32 -13.39
CA VAL A 260 -18.36 -1.61 -12.78
C VAL A 260 -18.80 -1.32 -11.35
N SER A 261 -20.10 -1.25 -11.18
CA SER A 261 -20.76 -1.48 -9.90
C SER A 261 -20.52 -2.91 -9.48
N ASN A 262 -19.92 -3.14 -8.31
CA ASN A 262 -20.14 -4.39 -7.58
C ASN A 262 -20.83 -4.02 -6.27
N SER A 263 -22.13 -4.30 -6.25
CA SER A 263 -22.99 -4.28 -5.08
C SER A 263 -22.82 -5.58 -4.30
N ASP A 264 -22.84 -5.43 -2.98
CA ASP A 264 -23.47 -6.31 -1.99
C ASP A 264 -23.24 -7.82 -2.07
N GLU A 265 -22.37 -8.32 -1.17
CA GLU A 265 -22.69 -9.54 -0.43
C GLU A 265 -22.28 -9.37 1.04
N ILE A 266 -23.31 -9.13 1.86
CA ILE A 266 -23.29 -9.16 3.31
C ILE A 266 -23.31 -10.63 3.72
N ASN A 267 -22.25 -11.14 4.36
CA ASN A 267 -22.35 -12.32 5.21
C ASN A 267 -22.10 -11.89 6.65
N ASN A 268 -23.20 -11.85 7.40
CA ASN A 268 -23.29 -11.48 8.80
C ASN A 268 -23.83 -12.72 9.53
N ASP A 269 -22.94 -13.64 9.87
CA ASP A 269 -23.23 -14.81 10.71
C ASP A 269 -22.12 -14.94 11.75
N GLU A 270 -22.42 -14.50 12.98
CA GLU A 270 -22.19 -15.20 14.25
C GLU A 270 -22.23 -14.21 15.42
N ILE A 271 -23.45 -14.04 15.95
CA ILE A 271 -23.70 -13.53 17.29
C ILE A 271 -24.13 -14.73 18.15
N ASN A 272 -23.52 -14.83 19.34
CA ASN A 272 -23.92 -15.57 20.56
C ASN A 272 -23.33 -16.97 20.82
N ASN A 273 -22.20 -16.99 21.54
CA ASN A 273 -21.99 -17.75 22.77
C ASN A 273 -20.69 -17.19 23.38
N ASP A 274 -20.58 -16.72 24.61
CA ASP A 274 -20.89 -17.43 25.84
C ASP A 274 -20.85 -16.43 27.00
N SER A 275 -21.94 -16.37 27.76
CA SER A 275 -22.01 -15.72 29.07
C SER A 275 -22.32 -16.80 30.08
N GLN A 276 -21.30 -17.49 30.61
CA GLN A 276 -21.37 -18.24 31.87
C GLN A 276 -19.94 -18.50 32.41
N HIS A 277 -19.61 -17.88 33.55
CA HIS A 277 -18.70 -18.30 34.66
C HIS A 277 -18.57 -17.02 35.51
N SER A 278 -19.16 -16.84 36.71
CA SER A 278 -19.11 -17.67 37.93
C SER A 278 -17.73 -18.25 38.21
#